data_AF-A0A3R7VTU0-F1
#
_entry.id   AF-A0A3R7VTU0-F1
#
_cell.length_a   1.000
_cell.length_b   1.000
_cell.length_c   1.000
_cell.angle_alpha   90.00
_cell.angle_beta   90.00
_cell.angle_gamma   90.00
#
_symmetry.space_group_name_H-M   'P 1'
#
loop_
_entity.id
_entity.type
_entity.pdbx_description
1 polymer ?
#
loop_
_entity_poly.entity_id
_entity_poly.type
_entity_poly.pdbx_seq_one_letter_code
_entity_poly.pdbx_strand_id
1 'polypeptide(L)'
;HLSVSVIASRVVGEACLWFSGAPPLVLAINRQIINVSNGKIHYLGGETPVDHPRAEEITDIAQKVVKILGCQGYIGVDMVVGDRIVVVDVNPRITTSIIGIAEVMEEEIADLLIRASEGLEMPPVHLGGSVSFDTQGRIKRQ
;
A
#
# COMPACT_ATOMS: atom_id res chain seq x y z
N HIS A 1 -4.30 -9.35 -10.39
CA HIS A 1 -3.30 -8.32 -10.08
C HIS A 1 -3.71 -7.66 -8.79
N LEU A 2 -2.82 -7.65 -7.81
CA LEU A 2 -3.01 -6.98 -6.54
C LEU A 2 -1.92 -5.93 -6.39
N SER A 3 -2.19 -4.90 -5.59
CA SER A 3 -1.16 -4.03 -5.06
C SER A 3 -1.28 -3.92 -3.55
N VAL A 4 -0.17 -3.71 -2.86
CA VAL A 4 -0.14 -3.53 -1.41
C VAL A 4 0.34 -2.11 -1.12
N SER A 5 -0.45 -1.37 -0.36
CA SER A 5 -0.11 -0.01 0.07
C SER A 5 0.58 -0.08 1.43
N VAL A 6 1.78 0.47 1.55
CA VAL A 6 2.64 0.37 2.74
C VAL A 6 3.16 1.75 3.11
N ILE A 7 3.26 2.05 4.41
CA ILE A 7 4.03 3.18 4.93
C ILE A 7 5.26 2.65 5.65
N ALA A 8 6.44 3.14 5.30
CA ALA A 8 7.70 2.80 5.96
C ALA A 8 8.30 4.03 6.64
N SER A 9 8.72 3.87 7.90
CA SER A 9 9.37 4.93 8.65
C SER A 9 10.72 5.31 8.04
N ARG A 10 11.06 6.60 8.18
CA ARG A 10 12.35 7.14 7.79
C ARG A 10 13.46 6.49 8.60
N VAL A 11 14.54 6.11 7.92
CA VAL A 11 15.82 5.77 8.56
C VAL A 11 16.66 7.04 8.55
N VAL A 12 16.80 7.70 9.70
CA VAL A 12 17.67 8.86 9.87
C VAL A 12 19.10 8.39 10.18
N GLY A 13 20.08 8.96 9.48
CA GLY A 13 21.51 8.70 9.68
C GLY A 13 22.12 9.48 10.86
N GLU A 14 21.31 10.15 11.67
CA GLU A 14 21.78 10.85 12.87
C GLU A 14 21.50 9.98 14.10
N ALA A 15 22.57 9.62 14.81
CA ALA A 15 22.57 8.62 15.90
C ALA A 15 21.66 8.95 17.10
N CYS A 16 21.00 10.11 17.13
CA CYS A 16 20.26 10.62 18.29
C CYS A 16 18.82 11.07 17.98
N LEU A 17 18.30 10.83 16.78
CA LEU A 17 16.91 11.15 16.44
C LEU A 17 16.14 9.89 16.07
N TRP A 18 14.92 9.82 16.62
CA TRP A 18 13.96 8.73 16.65
C TRP A 18 14.02 7.77 15.43
N PHE A 19 14.45 6.53 15.68
CA PHE A 19 14.20 5.40 14.79
C PHE A 19 13.52 4.31 15.62
N SER A 20 12.22 4.10 15.41
CA SER A 20 11.42 3.16 16.19
C SER A 20 11.85 1.69 15.99
N GLY A 21 12.51 1.35 14.87
CA GLY A 21 12.77 -0.04 14.49
C GLY A 21 11.50 -0.82 14.13
N ALA A 22 10.33 -0.15 14.11
CA ALA A 22 9.06 -0.77 13.79
C ALA A 22 9.03 -1.28 12.34
N PRO A 23 8.33 -2.39 12.06
CA PRO A 23 8.14 -2.85 10.69
C PRO A 23 7.33 -1.82 9.87
N PRO A 24 7.48 -1.79 8.53
CA PRO A 24 6.59 -1.02 7.67
C PRO A 24 5.12 -1.37 7.92
N LEU A 25 4.28 -0.36 8.06
CA LEU A 25 2.84 -0.49 8.27
C LEU A 25 2.18 -0.80 6.94
N VAL A 26 1.50 -1.94 6.83
CA VAL A 26 0.68 -2.27 5.66
C VAL A 26 -0.71 -1.67 5.86
N LEU A 27 -1.14 -0.82 4.92
CA LEU A 27 -2.43 -0.15 4.97
C LEU A 27 -3.53 -1.03 4.41
N ALA A 28 -3.34 -1.56 3.20
CA ALA A 28 -4.35 -2.35 2.50
C ALA A 28 -3.74 -3.23 1.41
N ILE A 29 -4.38 -4.37 1.18
CA ILE A 29 -4.29 -5.10 -0.09
C ILE A 29 -5.39 -4.55 -1.00
N ASN A 30 -5.02 -4.21 -2.23
CA ASN A 30 -5.90 -3.59 -3.21
C ASN A 30 -5.96 -4.48 -4.45
N ARG A 31 -7.12 -4.55 -5.10
CA ARG A 31 -7.25 -5.18 -6.43
C ARG A 31 -7.05 -4.13 -7.51
N GLN A 32 -6.27 -4.48 -8.53
CA GLN A 32 -6.11 -3.66 -9.73
C GLN A 32 -6.98 -4.21 -10.86
N ILE A 33 -7.82 -3.35 -11.43
CA ILE A 33 -8.66 -3.68 -12.59
C ILE A 33 -7.88 -3.29 -13.84
N ILE A 34 -7.46 -4.30 -14.59
CA ILE A 34 -6.64 -4.14 -15.79
C ILE A 34 -7.40 -4.72 -16.98
N ASN A 35 -7.49 -3.97 -18.06
CA ASN A 35 -8.03 -4.42 -19.33
C ASN A 35 -6.91 -4.53 -20.37
N VAL A 36 -6.90 -5.62 -21.12
CA VAL A 36 -5.95 -5.84 -22.22
C VAL A 36 -6.72 -5.81 -23.53
N SER A 37 -6.47 -4.80 -24.34
CA SER A 37 -7.10 -4.64 -25.66
C SER A 37 -6.08 -4.13 -26.67
N ASN A 38 -6.13 -4.68 -27.89
CA ASN A 38 -5.23 -4.29 -29.00
C ASN A 38 -3.73 -4.30 -28.63
N GLY A 39 -3.31 -5.28 -27.81
CA GLY A 39 -1.92 -5.39 -27.34
C GLY A 39 -1.49 -4.31 -26.33
N LYS A 40 -2.42 -3.49 -25.83
CA LYS A 40 -2.17 -2.46 -24.82
C LYS A 40 -2.78 -2.86 -23.48
N ILE A 41 -2.10 -2.48 -22.42
CA ILE A 41 -2.53 -2.68 -21.03
C ILE A 41 -3.12 -1.36 -20.55
N HIS A 42 -4.37 -1.40 -20.10
CA HIS A 42 -5.11 -0.26 -19.58
C HIS A 42 -5.46 -0.51 -18.12
N TYR A 43 -4.90 0.31 -17.22
CA TYR A 43 -5.36 0.38 -15.84
C TYR A 43 -6.70 1.13 -15.81
N LEU A 44 -7.73 0.51 -15.22
CA LEU A 44 -9.09 1.08 -15.16
C LEU A 44 -9.46 1.58 -13.75
N GLY A 45 -8.60 1.34 -12.76
CA GLY A 45 -8.89 1.63 -11.37
C GLY A 45 -8.67 0.41 -10.49
N GLY A 46 -9.28 0.42 -9.31
CA GLY A 46 -9.10 -0.64 -8.34
C GLY A 46 -10.19 -0.71 -7.27
N GLU A 47 -9.96 -1.59 -6.32
CA GLU A 47 -10.83 -1.86 -5.18
C GLU A 47 -9.96 -1.98 -3.92
N THR A 48 -10.43 -1.41 -2.81
CA THR A 48 -9.72 -1.45 -1.52
C THR A 48 -10.68 -1.37 -0.32
N PRO A 49 -10.32 -2.00 0.80
CA PRO A 49 -9.43 -3.16 0.86
C PRO A 49 -10.05 -4.36 0.14
N VAL A 50 -9.23 -5.36 -0.18
CA VAL A 50 -9.71 -6.67 -0.64
C VAL A 50 -9.21 -7.78 0.26
N ASP A 51 -10.10 -8.69 0.61
CA ASP A 51 -9.74 -9.92 1.31
C ASP A 51 -9.10 -10.93 0.36
N HIS A 52 -8.09 -11.64 0.84
CA HIS A 52 -7.42 -12.69 0.09
C HIS A 52 -7.02 -13.85 1.02
N PRO A 53 -7.24 -15.12 0.64
CA PRO A 53 -6.87 -16.29 1.48
C PRO A 53 -5.39 -16.34 1.87
N ARG A 54 -4.52 -15.71 1.08
CA ARG A 54 -3.08 -15.57 1.32
C ARG A 54 -2.65 -14.17 1.77
N ALA A 55 -3.52 -13.42 2.44
CA ALA A 55 -3.25 -12.04 2.83
C ALA A 55 -1.98 -11.89 3.68
N GLU A 56 -1.73 -12.83 4.61
CA GLU A 56 -0.53 -12.85 5.43
C GLU A 56 0.74 -12.98 4.57
N GLU A 57 0.78 -13.95 3.66
CA GLU A 57 1.91 -14.15 2.74
C GLU A 57 2.16 -12.92 1.84
N ILE A 58 1.09 -12.29 1.34
CA ILE A 58 1.16 -11.07 0.52
C ILE A 58 1.78 -9.92 1.33
N THR A 59 1.28 -9.71 2.54
CA THR A 59 1.72 -8.66 3.48
C THR A 59 3.18 -8.85 3.85
N ASP A 60 3.58 -10.07 4.19
CA ASP A 60 4.94 -10.44 4.55
C ASP A 60 5.93 -10.16 3.41
N ILE A 61 5.58 -10.53 2.18
CA ILE A 61 6.42 -10.27 1.01
C ILE A 61 6.52 -8.76 0.77
N ALA A 62 5.42 -8.02 0.84
CA ALA A 62 5.44 -6.56 0.66
C ALA A 62 6.35 -5.88 1.69
N GLN A 63 6.23 -6.23 2.98
CA GLN A 63 7.10 -5.69 4.04
C GLN A 63 8.57 -6.06 3.81
N LYS A 64 8.87 -7.31 3.41
CA LYS A 64 10.25 -7.75 3.11
C LYS A 64 10.84 -6.96 1.95
N VAL A 65 10.09 -6.77 0.86
CA VAL A 65 10.54 -6.02 -0.32
C VAL A 65 10.84 -4.57 0.05
N VAL A 66 9.92 -3.90 0.75
CA VAL A 66 10.08 -2.52 1.22
C VAL A 66 11.34 -2.36 2.08
N LYS A 67 11.59 -3.30 3.00
CA LYS A 67 12.81 -3.33 3.82
C LYS A 67 14.08 -3.54 2.99
N ILE A 68 14.08 -4.53 2.09
CA ILE A 68 15.26 -4.88 1.27
C ILE A 68 15.66 -3.72 0.35
N LEU A 69 14.68 -3.04 -0.24
CA LEU A 69 14.91 -1.91 -1.13
C LEU A 69 15.18 -0.60 -0.38
N GLY A 70 15.05 -0.59 0.96
CA GLY A 70 15.26 0.59 1.79
C GLY A 70 14.26 1.71 1.52
N CYS A 71 13.03 1.38 1.10
CA CYS A 71 12.03 2.39 0.80
C CYS A 71 11.50 3.06 2.07
N GLN A 72 11.13 4.34 1.94
CA GLN A 72 10.64 5.19 3.03
C GLN A 72 9.42 5.99 2.56
N GLY A 73 8.53 6.36 3.48
CA GLY A 73 7.29 7.08 3.16
C GLY A 73 6.19 6.13 2.66
N TYR A 74 5.36 6.58 1.72
CA TYR A 74 4.32 5.74 1.11
C TYR A 74 4.88 4.93 -0.05
N ILE A 75 4.58 3.64 -0.09
CA ILE A 75 5.00 2.70 -1.13
C ILE A 75 3.82 1.89 -1.63
N GLY A 76 3.64 1.84 -2.94
CA GLY A 76 2.80 0.83 -3.61
C GLY A 76 3.65 -0.34 -4.09
N VAL A 77 3.31 -1.56 -3.70
CA VAL A 77 3.97 -2.80 -4.16
C VAL A 77 3.00 -3.56 -5.07
N ASP A 78 3.31 -3.64 -6.36
CA ASP A 78 2.46 -4.32 -7.34
C ASP A 78 2.85 -5.80 -7.46
N MET A 79 1.85 -6.68 -7.42
CA MET A 79 2.05 -8.12 -7.32
C MET A 79 1.07 -8.91 -8.19
N VAL A 80 1.54 -10.03 -8.74
CA VAL A 80 0.72 -11.08 -9.33
C VAL A 80 0.70 -12.25 -8.37
N VAL A 81 -0.51 -12.61 -7.94
CA VAL A 81 -0.77 -13.66 -6.96
C VAL A 81 -1.43 -14.82 -7.69
N GLY A 82 -0.61 -15.82 -8.06
CA GLY A 82 -1.04 -17.11 -8.62
C GLY A 82 -0.50 -18.26 -7.75
N ASP A 83 -0.06 -19.37 -8.34
CA ASP A 83 0.61 -20.46 -7.58
C ASP A 83 1.77 -19.94 -6.73
N ARG A 84 2.52 -18.98 -7.28
CA ARG A 84 3.52 -18.19 -6.57
C ARG A 84 3.11 -16.71 -6.54
N ILE A 85 3.58 -16.00 -5.53
CA ILE A 85 3.49 -14.54 -5.47
C ILE A 85 4.72 -13.96 -6.15
N VAL A 86 4.50 -13.10 -7.14
CA VAL A 86 5.56 -12.41 -7.87
C VAL A 86 5.36 -10.91 -7.71
N VAL A 87 6.40 -10.22 -7.24
CA VAL A 87 6.45 -8.75 -7.22
C VAL A 87 6.80 -8.27 -8.62
N VAL A 88 5.95 -7.41 -9.18
CA VAL A 88 6.10 -6.88 -10.54
C VAL A 88 6.78 -5.53 -10.52
N ASP A 89 6.38 -4.66 -9.60
CA ASP A 89 6.89 -3.30 -9.50
C ASP A 89 6.82 -2.78 -8.05
N VAL A 90 7.68 -1.83 -7.73
CA VAL A 90 7.71 -1.15 -6.43
C VAL A 90 7.76 0.36 -6.68
N ASN A 91 6.69 1.03 -6.28
CA ASN A 91 6.48 2.45 -6.46
C ASN A 91 6.70 3.18 -5.11
N PRO A 92 7.90 3.72 -4.82
CA PRO A 92 8.19 4.48 -3.59
C PRO A 92 7.58 5.90 -3.66
N ARG A 93 6.28 5.97 -3.95
CA ARG A 93 5.48 7.17 -4.09
C ARG A 93 4.01 6.82 -3.87
N ILE A 94 3.20 7.84 -3.65
CA ILE A 94 1.74 7.70 -3.59
C ILE A 94 1.19 7.08 -4.89
N THR A 95 0.30 6.10 -4.72
CA THR A 95 -0.45 5.43 -5.79
C THR A 95 -1.94 5.77 -5.70
N THR A 96 -2.68 5.58 -6.80
CA THR A 96 -4.11 5.91 -6.87
C THR A 96 -4.97 5.21 -5.80
N SER A 97 -4.53 4.04 -5.31
CA SER A 97 -5.18 3.32 -4.20
C SER A 97 -5.35 4.15 -2.92
N ILE A 98 -4.53 5.19 -2.71
CA ILE A 98 -4.66 6.11 -1.58
C ILE A 98 -6.06 6.75 -1.49
N ILE A 99 -6.70 6.98 -2.63
CA ILE A 99 -8.02 7.62 -2.71
C ILE A 99 -9.07 6.73 -2.05
N GLY A 100 -9.05 5.43 -2.36
CA GLY A 100 -9.96 4.48 -1.76
C GLY A 100 -9.62 4.18 -0.30
N ILE A 101 -8.33 4.10 0.04
CA ILE A 101 -7.89 3.87 1.43
C ILE A 101 -8.34 5.01 2.33
N ALA A 102 -8.12 6.27 1.93
CA ALA A 102 -8.51 7.43 2.73
C ALA A 102 -10.02 7.57 2.94
N GLU A 103 -10.84 6.99 2.05
CA GLU A 103 -12.31 6.99 2.19
C GLU A 103 -12.82 5.98 3.23
N VAL A 104 -12.10 4.87 3.41
CA VAL A 104 -12.53 3.77 4.29
C VAL A 104 -11.69 3.65 5.56
N MET A 105 -10.54 4.33 5.63
CA MET A 105 -9.67 4.31 6.81
C MET A 105 -10.21 5.22 7.91
N GLU A 106 -10.21 4.73 9.15
CA GLU A 106 -10.63 5.51 10.31
C GLU A 106 -9.56 6.52 10.75
N GLU A 107 -8.28 6.16 10.60
CA GLU A 107 -7.14 7.00 10.91
C GLU A 107 -6.85 8.03 9.80
N GLU A 108 -6.26 9.16 10.19
CA GLU A 108 -5.83 10.21 9.26
C GLU A 108 -4.48 9.83 8.61
N ILE A 109 -4.48 9.61 7.29
CA ILE A 109 -3.29 9.17 6.56
C ILE A 109 -2.14 10.18 6.66
N ALA A 110 -2.45 11.48 6.75
CA ALA A 110 -1.44 12.52 6.90
C ALA A 110 -0.66 12.38 8.22
N ASP A 111 -1.33 12.01 9.32
CA ASP A 111 -0.68 11.79 10.62
C ASP A 111 0.30 10.62 10.56
N LEU A 112 -0.11 9.52 9.92
CA LEU A 112 0.76 8.34 9.72
C LEU A 112 2.02 8.69 8.92
N LEU A 113 1.87 9.49 7.85
CA LEU A 113 3.00 9.93 7.03
C LEU A 113 3.94 10.87 7.79
N ILE A 114 3.41 11.76 8.62
CA ILE A 114 4.22 12.65 9.48
C ILE A 114 5.01 11.80 10.49
N ARG A 115 4.34 10.90 11.22
CA ARG A 115 4.98 9.96 12.16
C ARG A 115 6.09 9.16 11.50
N ALA A 116 5.82 8.62 10.30
CA ALA A 116 6.82 7.90 9.53
C ALA A 116 8.02 8.79 9.17
N SER A 117 7.79 10.05 8.80
CA SER A 117 8.86 11.01 8.47
C SER A 117 9.73 11.39 9.67
N GLU A 118 9.15 11.35 10.86
CA GLU A 118 9.81 11.58 12.15
C GLU A 118 10.44 10.31 12.74
N GLY A 119 10.30 9.15 12.05
CA GLY A 119 10.84 7.87 12.52
C GLY A 119 10.11 7.29 13.74
N LEU A 120 8.90 7.79 14.02
CA LEU A 120 8.05 7.30 15.10
C LEU A 120 7.36 5.99 14.70
N GLU A 121 6.87 5.28 15.73
CA GLU A 121 5.97 4.15 15.52
C GLU A 121 4.58 4.65 15.08
N MET A 122 4.01 3.95 14.11
CA MET A 122 2.66 4.20 13.62
C MET A 122 1.69 3.21 14.25
N PRO A 123 0.49 3.66 14.68
CA PRO A 123 -0.53 2.75 15.16
C PRO A 123 -1.03 1.81 14.04
N PRO A 124 -1.64 0.67 14.39
CA PRO A 124 -2.41 -0.11 13.43
C PRO A 124 -3.56 0.73 12.86
N VAL A 125 -4.01 0.39 11.65
CA VAL A 125 -5.10 1.08 10.96
C VAL A 125 -6.34 0.20 10.85
N HIS A 126 -7.51 0.85 10.81
CA HIS A 126 -8.81 0.20 10.70
C HIS A 126 -9.49 0.67 9.41
N LEU A 127 -9.97 -0.29 8.60
CA LEU A 127 -10.66 -0.01 7.34
C LEU A 127 -12.14 -0.42 7.46
N GLY A 128 -13.03 0.56 7.39
CA GLY A 128 -14.48 0.41 7.43
C GLY A 128 -15.11 0.21 6.04
N GLY A 129 -15.42 -1.04 5.71
CA GLY A 129 -16.08 -1.41 4.44
C GLY A 129 -15.09 -1.50 3.27
N SER A 130 -15.62 -1.44 2.04
CA SER A 130 -14.80 -1.46 0.82
C SER A 130 -15.35 -0.52 -0.25
N VAL A 131 -14.45 -0.03 -1.09
CA VAL A 131 -14.75 0.90 -2.18
C VAL A 131 -14.07 0.47 -3.47
N SER A 132 -14.69 0.83 -4.58
CA SER A 132 -14.05 0.81 -5.90
C SER A 132 -13.75 2.24 -6.34
N PHE A 133 -12.67 2.43 -7.10
CA PHE A 133 -12.24 3.73 -7.59
C PHE A 133 -11.71 3.63 -9.03
N ASP A 134 -11.90 4.67 -9.84
CA ASP A 134 -11.41 4.73 -11.23
C ASP A 134 -10.14 5.58 -11.39
N THR A 135 -9.61 5.65 -12.62
CA THR A 135 -8.42 6.46 -12.94
C THR A 135 -8.64 7.97 -12.83
N GLN A 136 -9.89 8.42 -12.68
CA GLN A 136 -10.24 9.82 -12.48
C GLN A 136 -10.50 10.15 -11.01
N GLY A 137 -10.28 9.19 -10.10
CA GLY A 137 -10.48 9.36 -8.66
C GLY A 137 -11.94 9.31 -8.23
N ARG A 138 -12.86 8.85 -9.09
CA ARG A 138 -14.27 8.67 -8.70
C ARG A 138 -14.41 7.43 -7.84
N ILE A 139 -15.12 7.54 -6.74
CA ILE A 139 -15.31 6.47 -5.76
C ILE A 139 -16.74 5.93 -5.81
N LYS A 140 -16.89 4.62 -5.64
CA LYS A 140 -18.18 3.95 -5.42
C LYS A 140 -18.05 2.98 -4.25
N ARG A 141 -18.81 3.23 -3.17
CA ARG A 141 -18.96 2.32 -2.03
C ARG A 141 -19.67 1.03 -2.46
N GLN A 142 -19.23 -0.09 -1.88
CA GLN A 142 -19.84 -1.40 -2.06
C GLN A 142 -20.90 -1.69 -0.99
#